data_AF-A0A4S2DIR5-F1
#
_entry.id   AF-A0A4S2DIR5-F1
#
_cell.length_a   1.000
_cell.length_b   1.000
_cell.length_c   1.000
_cell.angle_alpha   90.00
_cell.angle_beta   90.00
_cell.angle_gamma   90.00
#
_symmetry.space_group_name_H-M   'P 1'
#
loop_
_entity.id
_entity.type
_entity.pdbx_description
1 polymer ?
#
loop_
_entity_poly.entity_id
_entity_poly.type
_entity_poly.pdbx_seq_one_letter_code
_entity_poly.pdbx_strand_id
1 'polypeptide(L)'
;MNNVKKIWIIGLVCLLIFGIINFNSDSKLYGKWYLYKGNDINTDSNISEQLNSKDYIELSRGTHKEFRSDGKDGISEMKVRGSKIHAGDAVFKYDINKIDEYEILVLEIIGYDNGHTKGFVENGEKFIYVLDKNINLL
;
A
#
# COMPACT_ATOMS: atom_id res chain seq x y z
N MET A 1 -40.83 -23.82 -11.01
CA MET A 1 -39.44 -23.45 -11.35
C MET A 1 -38.55 -23.83 -10.17
N ASN A 2 -37.87 -24.97 -10.29
CA ASN A 2 -37.36 -25.79 -9.20
C ASN A 2 -36.31 -25.07 -8.33
N ASN A 3 -36.33 -25.32 -7.02
CA ASN A 3 -35.42 -24.77 -6.01
C ASN A 3 -33.93 -24.84 -6.41
N VAL A 4 -33.56 -25.81 -7.26
CA VAL A 4 -32.23 -25.95 -7.88
C VAL A 4 -31.81 -24.71 -8.68
N LYS A 5 -32.72 -24.09 -9.45
CA LYS A 5 -32.41 -22.86 -10.21
C LYS A 5 -32.17 -21.67 -9.28
N LYS A 6 -32.88 -21.58 -8.15
CA LYS A 6 -32.69 -20.52 -7.15
C LYS A 6 -31.33 -20.64 -6.44
N ILE A 7 -30.91 -21.85 -6.08
CA ILE A 7 -29.61 -22.10 -5.43
C ILE A 7 -28.46 -21.73 -6.39
N TRP A 8 -28.57 -22.09 -7.67
CA TRP A 8 -27.58 -21.72 -8.69
C TRP A 8 -27.44 -20.21 -8.86
N ILE A 9 -28.56 -19.48 -8.88
CA ILE A 9 -28.55 -18.01 -8.97
C ILE A 9 -27.85 -17.40 -7.74
N ILE A 10 -28.15 -17.90 -6.53
CA ILE A 10 -27.51 -17.42 -5.29
C ILE A 10 -26.00 -17.66 -5.31
N GLY A 11 -25.55 -18.85 -5.72
CA GLY A 11 -24.13 -19.17 -5.83
C GLY A 11 -23.39 -18.27 -6.83
N LEU A 12 -24.04 -17.96 -7.96
CA LEU A 12 -23.47 -17.11 -9.00
C LEU A 12 -23.38 -15.63 -8.56
N VAL A 13 -24.36 -15.15 -7.80
CA VAL A 13 -24.33 -13.82 -7.18
C VAL A 13 -23.21 -13.73 -6.12
N CYS A 14 -23.02 -14.76 -5.28
CA CYS A 14 -21.92 -14.79 -4.31
C CYS A 14 -20.54 -14.74 -4.98
N LEU A 15 -20.34 -15.46 -6.08
CA LEU A 15 -19.09 -15.43 -6.86
C LEU A 15 -18.82 -14.05 -7.49
N LEU A 16 -19.85 -13.38 -8.00
CA LEU A 16 -19.73 -12.02 -8.55
C LEU A 16 -19.37 -11.01 -7.47
N ILE A 17 -20.01 -11.08 -6.29
CA ILE A 17 -19.67 -10.22 -5.15
C ILE A 17 -18.23 -10.47 -4.69
N PHE A 18 -17.80 -11.73 -4.61
CA PHE A 18 -16.41 -12.07 -4.29
C PHE A 18 -15.40 -11.53 -5.30
N GLY A 19 -15.74 -11.57 -6.60
CA GLY A 19 -14.92 -10.99 -7.66
C GLY A 19 -14.78 -9.46 -7.51
N ILE A 20 -15.88 -8.77 -7.24
CA ILE A 20 -15.89 -7.30 -7.07
C ILE A 20 -15.08 -6.87 -5.83
N ILE A 21 -15.15 -7.63 -4.72
CA ILE A 21 -14.40 -7.32 -3.51
C ILE A 21 -12.89 -7.49 -3.73
N ASN A 22 -12.45 -8.55 -4.42
CA ASN A 22 -11.03 -8.79 -4.69
C ASN A 22 -10.41 -7.79 -5.68
N PHE A 23 -11.19 -7.25 -6.64
CA PHE A 23 -10.66 -6.28 -7.61
C PHE A 23 -10.60 -4.84 -7.09
N ASN A 24 -11.42 -4.48 -6.08
CA ASN A 24 -11.47 -3.11 -5.56
C ASN A 24 -10.47 -2.83 -4.42
N SER A 25 -9.90 -3.84 -3.76
CA SER A 25 -9.01 -3.63 -2.60
C SER A 25 -7.76 -2.82 -2.94
N ASP A 26 -7.19 -3.06 -4.12
CA ASP A 26 -5.88 -2.49 -4.50
C ASP A 26 -5.99 -1.02 -4.93
N SER A 27 -7.21 -0.54 -5.24
CA SER A 27 -7.44 0.83 -5.65
C SER A 27 -7.07 1.85 -4.59
N LYS A 28 -7.17 1.49 -3.30
CA LYS A 28 -6.83 2.36 -2.17
C LYS A 28 -5.33 2.56 -2.00
N LEU A 29 -4.51 1.66 -2.54
CA LEU A 29 -3.06 1.74 -2.46
C LEU A 29 -2.48 2.75 -3.47
N TYR A 30 -3.17 2.99 -4.59
CA TYR A 30 -2.62 3.82 -5.65
C TYR A 30 -2.72 5.31 -5.34
N GLY A 31 -1.66 6.03 -5.68
CA GLY A 31 -1.54 7.45 -5.41
C GLY A 31 -0.12 7.84 -4.97
N LYS A 32 0.00 9.10 -4.59
CA LYS A 32 1.22 9.68 -4.04
C LYS A 32 1.16 9.65 -2.51
N TRP A 33 2.21 9.15 -1.87
CA TRP A 33 2.29 8.95 -0.44
C TRP A 33 3.58 9.57 0.11
N TYR A 34 3.49 10.54 1.01
CA TYR A 34 4.66 11.22 1.58
C TYR A 34 5.20 10.47 2.79
N LEU A 35 6.52 10.35 2.88
CA LEU A 35 7.16 9.69 4.01
C LEU A 35 6.98 10.55 5.26
N TYR A 36 6.45 9.92 6.30
CA TYR A 36 6.41 10.47 7.64
C TYR A 36 7.72 10.22 8.38
N LYS A 37 8.30 11.28 8.96
CA LYS A 37 9.58 11.22 9.70
C LYS A 37 9.46 11.53 11.19
N GLY A 38 8.25 11.71 11.71
CA GLY A 38 8.03 11.92 13.14
C GLY A 38 8.24 10.63 13.95
N ASN A 39 8.14 10.75 15.28
CA ASN A 39 8.44 9.63 16.19
C ASN A 39 7.29 8.62 16.26
N ASP A 40 6.06 9.08 16.51
CA ASP A 40 4.87 8.22 16.57
C ASP A 40 3.67 8.94 15.98
N ILE A 41 3.24 8.46 14.80
CA ILE A 41 2.14 9.04 14.04
C ILE A 41 0.80 8.99 14.80
N ASN A 42 0.64 8.09 15.77
CA ASN A 42 -0.60 7.97 16.53
C ASN A 42 -0.73 9.04 17.63
N THR A 43 0.38 9.69 18.00
CA THR A 43 0.39 10.70 19.06
C THR A 43 0.75 12.10 18.56
N ASP A 44 1.26 12.21 17.34
CA ASP A 44 1.70 13.47 16.76
C ASP A 44 0.50 14.38 16.45
N SER A 45 0.45 15.53 17.11
CA SER A 45 -0.63 16.51 16.94
C SER A 45 -0.59 17.25 15.60
N ASN A 46 0.54 17.20 14.88
CA ASN A 46 0.69 17.86 13.58
C ASN A 46 1.49 16.99 12.61
N ILE A 47 0.81 15.98 12.05
CA ILE A 47 1.39 15.04 11.08
C ILE A 47 1.98 15.78 9.86
N SER A 48 1.31 16.83 9.38
CA SER A 48 1.73 17.58 8.18
C SER A 48 3.11 18.23 8.31
N GLU A 49 3.49 18.70 9.50
CA GLU A 49 4.82 19.28 9.76
C GLU A 49 5.95 18.24 9.73
N GLN A 50 5.62 16.95 9.86
CA GLN A 50 6.58 15.85 9.82
C GLN A 50 6.79 15.27 8.41
N LEU A 51 6.17 15.88 7.40
CA LEU A 51 6.25 15.47 6.01
C LEU A 51 7.18 16.38 5.23
N ASN A 52 7.85 15.80 4.23
CA ASN A 52 8.67 16.55 3.27
C ASN A 52 8.13 16.31 1.86
N SER A 53 7.84 17.39 1.13
CA SER A 53 7.30 17.31 -0.23
C SER A 53 8.23 16.60 -1.23
N LYS A 54 9.51 16.46 -0.91
CA LYS A 54 10.52 15.74 -1.70
C LYS A 54 10.68 14.27 -1.31
N ASP A 55 10.13 13.83 -0.17
CA ASP A 55 10.24 12.45 0.30
C ASP A 55 8.89 11.75 0.13
N TYR A 56 8.70 11.04 -0.97
CA TYR A 56 7.43 10.36 -1.26
C TYR A 56 7.61 9.12 -2.14
N ILE A 57 6.60 8.27 -2.14
CA ILE A 57 6.44 7.19 -3.12
C ILE A 57 5.22 7.48 -4.00
N GLU A 58 5.25 7.01 -5.24
CA GLU A 58 4.12 7.03 -6.15
C GLU A 58 3.81 5.59 -6.57
N LEU A 59 2.62 5.11 -6.17
CA LEU A 59 2.16 3.76 -6.44
C LEU A 59 1.10 3.80 -7.53
N SER A 60 1.34 3.05 -8.60
CA SER A 60 0.40 2.90 -9.70
C SER A 60 0.37 1.44 -10.17
N ARG A 61 -0.57 1.10 -11.06
CA ARG A 61 -0.63 -0.25 -11.62
C ARG A 61 0.69 -0.61 -12.27
N GLY A 62 1.39 -1.59 -11.69
CA GLY A 62 2.64 -2.12 -12.23
C GLY A 62 3.89 -1.33 -11.86
N THR A 63 3.80 -0.17 -11.19
CA THR A 63 4.97 0.69 -10.94
C THR A 63 5.03 1.21 -9.51
N HIS A 64 6.21 1.12 -8.91
CA HIS A 64 6.60 1.76 -7.65
C HIS A 64 7.71 2.76 -7.96
N LYS A 65 7.45 4.04 -7.70
CA LYS A 65 8.47 5.09 -7.76
C LYS A 65 8.74 5.60 -6.35
N GLU A 66 10.00 5.84 -6.05
CA GLU A 66 10.48 6.41 -4.81
C GLU A 66 11.26 7.68 -5.12
N PHE A 67 10.97 8.73 -4.36
CA PHE A 67 11.62 10.02 -4.45
C PHE A 67 12.11 10.42 -3.07
N ARG A 68 13.38 10.81 -2.97
CA ARG A 68 14.02 11.16 -1.71
C ARG A 68 14.78 12.48 -1.85
N SER A 69 14.68 13.32 -0.83
CA SER A 69 15.40 14.58 -0.71
C SER A 69 16.93 14.43 -0.70
N ASP A 70 17.45 13.25 -0.36
CA ASP A 70 18.87 12.91 -0.46
C ASP A 70 19.31 12.46 -1.87
N GLY A 71 18.39 12.45 -2.84
CA GLY A 71 18.63 12.09 -4.24
C GLY A 71 18.60 10.59 -4.53
N LYS A 72 18.24 9.75 -3.54
CA LYS A 72 18.06 8.31 -3.75
C LYS A 72 16.69 8.00 -4.35
N ASP A 73 16.52 8.40 -5.60
CA ASP A 73 15.30 8.13 -6.37
C ASP A 73 15.36 6.72 -6.98
N GLY A 74 14.21 6.07 -7.10
CA GLY A 74 14.11 4.71 -7.61
C GLY A 74 12.82 4.46 -8.39
N ILE A 75 12.89 3.65 -9.43
CA ILE A 75 11.72 3.18 -10.19
C ILE A 75 11.83 1.67 -10.33
N SER A 76 10.76 0.96 -9.99
CA SER A 76 10.72 -0.50 -10.07
C SER A 76 9.35 -1.01 -10.53
N GLU A 77 9.34 -2.21 -11.11
CA GLU A 77 8.09 -2.93 -11.36
C GLU A 77 7.44 -3.29 -10.01
N MET A 78 6.13 -3.10 -9.92
CA MET A 78 5.34 -3.38 -8.73
C MET A 78 4.25 -4.42 -9.00
N LYS A 79 4.12 -5.41 -8.12
CA LYS A 79 3.02 -6.39 -8.11
C LYS A 79 2.41 -6.48 -6.72
N VAL A 80 1.10 -6.31 -6.63
CA VAL A 80 0.33 -6.52 -5.39
C VAL A 80 -0.19 -7.96 -5.37
N ARG A 81 0.00 -8.66 -4.26
CA ARG A 81 -0.44 -10.05 -4.05
C ARG A 81 -1.01 -10.21 -2.65
N GLY A 82 -2.33 -10.06 -2.52
CA GLY A 82 -2.98 -10.02 -1.20
C GLY A 82 -2.45 -8.83 -0.41
N SER A 83 -2.02 -9.04 0.84
CA SER A 83 -1.45 -7.99 1.71
C SER A 83 0.04 -7.70 1.49
N LYS A 84 0.59 -8.07 0.32
CA LYS A 84 2.01 -7.90 -0.01
C LYS A 84 2.20 -7.07 -1.27
N ILE A 85 3.22 -6.22 -1.25
CA ILE A 85 3.73 -5.49 -2.40
C ILE A 85 5.11 -6.05 -2.72
N HIS A 86 5.28 -6.51 -3.96
CA HIS A 86 6.59 -6.81 -4.53
C HIS A 86 7.01 -5.61 -5.35
N ALA A 87 8.11 -4.94 -4.99
CA ALA A 87 8.62 -3.78 -5.71
C ALA A 87 10.12 -3.95 -5.95
N GLY A 88 10.50 -4.19 -7.20
CA GLY A 88 11.84 -4.67 -7.53
C GLY A 88 12.16 -5.96 -6.77
N ASP A 89 13.30 -5.97 -6.07
CA ASP A 89 13.73 -7.12 -5.26
C ASP A 89 13.07 -7.15 -3.88
N ALA A 90 12.44 -6.08 -3.42
CA ALA A 90 11.88 -5.99 -2.08
C ALA A 90 10.46 -6.54 -2.01
N VAL A 91 10.15 -7.21 -0.90
CA VAL A 91 8.79 -7.68 -0.57
C VAL A 91 8.35 -6.98 0.71
N PHE A 92 7.30 -6.18 0.59
CA PHE A 92 6.68 -5.47 1.69
C PHE A 92 5.37 -6.15 2.08
N LYS A 93 5.10 -6.21 3.38
CA LYS A 93 3.73 -6.28 3.89
C LYS A 93 3.21 -4.86 3.97
N TYR A 94 1.97 -4.63 3.53
CA TYR A 94 1.36 -3.32 3.64
C TYR A 94 0.07 -3.35 4.44
N ASP A 95 -0.22 -2.23 5.09
CA ASP A 95 -1.48 -1.96 5.77
C ASP A 95 -1.90 -0.51 5.53
N ILE A 96 -3.21 -0.27 5.36
CA ILE A 96 -3.75 1.07 5.17
C ILE A 96 -4.74 1.36 6.29
N ASN A 97 -4.40 2.36 7.09
CA ASN A 97 -5.16 2.77 8.26
C ASN A 97 -5.59 4.23 8.13
N LYS A 98 -6.48 4.65 9.03
CA LYS A 98 -6.91 6.04 9.12
C LYS A 98 -6.64 6.57 10.52
N ILE A 99 -6.00 7.74 10.61
CA ILE A 99 -5.78 8.48 11.85
C ILE A 99 -6.38 9.87 11.61
N ASP A 100 -7.46 10.18 12.32
CA ASP A 100 -8.28 11.38 12.11
C ASP A 100 -8.68 11.59 10.63
N GLU A 101 -8.24 12.68 10.01
CA GLU A 101 -8.43 12.96 8.60
C GLU A 101 -7.42 12.25 7.68
N TYR A 102 -6.30 11.75 8.20
CA TYR A 102 -5.18 11.22 7.40
C TYR A 102 -5.36 9.74 7.04
N GLU A 103 -5.09 9.42 5.79
CA GLU A 103 -4.96 8.03 5.33
C GLU A 103 -3.48 7.65 5.35
N ILE A 104 -3.17 6.58 6.08
CA ILE A 104 -1.82 6.17 6.45
C ILE A 104 -1.50 4.82 5.79
N LEU A 105 -0.39 4.76 5.06
CA LEU A 105 0.17 3.53 4.52
C LEU A 105 1.37 3.12 5.37
N VAL A 106 1.32 1.91 5.92
CA VAL A 106 2.47 1.31 6.62
C VAL A 106 3.05 0.23 5.73
N LEU A 107 4.34 0.34 5.40
CA LEU A 107 5.10 -0.67 4.68
C LEU A 107 6.13 -1.30 5.61
N GLU A 108 6.09 -2.61 5.76
CA GLU A 108 7.08 -3.39 6.52
C GLU A 108 7.85 -4.29 5.56
N ILE A 109 9.18 -4.18 5.54
CA ILE A 109 10.01 -5.12 4.76
C ILE A 109 9.90 -6.50 5.41
N ILE A 110 9.46 -7.49 4.63
CA ILE A 110 9.34 -8.88 5.11
C ILE A 110 10.25 -9.85 4.36
N GLY A 111 10.94 -9.39 3.33
CA GLY A 111 11.81 -10.23 2.54
C GLY A 111 12.29 -9.60 1.25
N TYR A 112 13.03 -10.42 0.49
CA TYR A 112 13.52 -10.09 -0.84
C TYR A 112 13.28 -11.26 -1.79
N ASP A 113 12.97 -10.96 -3.05
CA ASP A 113 12.76 -11.93 -4.13
C ASP A 113 13.25 -11.33 -5.45
N ASN A 114 14.48 -11.68 -5.84
CA ASN A 114 15.09 -11.23 -7.11
C ASN A 114 14.91 -12.25 -8.25
N GLY A 115 13.98 -13.21 -8.10
CA GLY A 115 13.74 -14.29 -9.05
C GLY A 115 14.71 -15.47 -8.95
N HIS A 116 15.89 -15.29 -8.35
CA HIS A 116 16.88 -16.36 -8.15
C HIS A 116 16.97 -16.80 -6.69
N THR A 117 16.89 -15.85 -5.77
CA THR A 117 17.02 -16.06 -4.32
C THR A 117 15.84 -15.43 -3.61
N LYS A 118 15.30 -16.15 -2.62
CA LYS A 118 14.26 -15.63 -1.73
C LYS A 118 14.79 -15.58 -0.31
N GLY A 119 14.67 -14.43 0.30
CA GLY A 119 15.04 -14.20 1.70
C GLY A 119 13.83 -13.71 2.49
N PHE A 120 13.76 -14.11 3.76
CA PHE A 120 12.83 -13.53 4.73
C PHE A 120 13.60 -12.62 5.67
N VAL A 121 12.97 -11.51 6.04
CA VAL A 121 13.51 -10.60 7.05
C VAL A 121 12.58 -10.65 8.25
N GLU A 122 13.13 -11.02 9.41
CA GLU A 122 12.44 -10.87 10.68
C GLU A 122 12.67 -9.45 11.21
N ASN A 123 11.62 -8.79 11.69
CA ASN A 123 11.67 -7.40 12.19
C ASN A 123 12.25 -6.40 11.18
N GLY A 124 11.80 -6.48 9.92
CA GLY A 124 12.27 -5.56 8.90
C GLY A 124 11.84 -4.12 9.16
N GLU A 125 12.51 -3.22 8.44
CA GLU A 125 12.26 -1.78 8.55
C GLU A 125 10.81 -1.45 8.20
N LYS A 126 10.25 -0.50 8.95
CA LYS A 126 8.89 0.00 8.77
C LYS A 126 8.93 1.43 8.29
N PHE A 127 8.20 1.69 7.23
CA PHE A 127 8.01 3.01 6.66
C PHE A 127 6.55 3.41 6.78
N ILE A 128 6.31 4.61 7.26
CA ILE A 128 4.98 5.17 7.42
C ILE A 128 4.83 6.28 6.39
N TYR A 129 3.74 6.25 5.64
CA TYR A 129 3.43 7.26 4.65
C TYR A 129 2.02 7.82 4.82
N VAL A 130 1.83 9.05 4.36
CA VAL A 130 0.56 9.78 4.42
C VAL A 130 0.11 10.12 3.00
N LEU A 131 -1.16 9.88 2.68
CA LEU A 131 -1.70 10.07 1.33
C LEU A 131 -1.81 11.55 0.95
N ASP A 132 -1.37 11.89 -0.26
CA ASP A 132 -1.32 13.27 -0.80
C ASP A 132 -2.65 14.02 -0.70
N LYS A 133 -3.77 13.36 -0.99
CA LYS A 133 -5.11 13.99 -0.94
C LYS A 133 -5.51 14.49 0.45
N ASN A 134 -4.81 14.06 1.50
CA ASN A 134 -5.09 14.38 2.90
C ASN A 134 -4.15 15.46 3.46
N ILE A 135 -3.26 16.02 2.65
CA ILE A 135 -2.21 16.94 3.10
C ILE A 135 -2.27 18.21 2.26
N ASN A 136 -2.06 19.35 2.91
CA ASN A 136 -1.87 20.62 2.23
C ASN A 136 -0.41 21.08 2.41
N LEU A 137 0.47 20.58 1.54
CA LEU A 137 1.88 21.00 1.49
C LEU A 137 1.94 22.31 0.69
N LEU A 138 1.92 23.44 1.41
CA LEU A 138 2.10 24.79 0.84
C LEU A 138 3.48 24.96 0.18
#